data_AF-A0A432RT03-F1
#
_entry.id   AF-A0A432RT03-F1
#
_cell.length_a   1.000
_cell.length_b   1.000
_cell.length_c   1.000
_cell.angle_alpha   90.00
_cell.angle_beta   90.00
_cell.angle_gamma   90.00
#
_symmetry.space_group_name_H-M   'P 1'
#
loop_
_entity.id
_entity.type
_entity.pdbx_description
1 polymer ?
#
loop_
_entity_poly.entity_id
_entity_poly.type
_entity_poly.pdbx_seq_one_letter_code
_entity_poly.pdbx_strand_id
1 'polypeptide(L)'
;MEIIKNGNVITITGNIKNMNDANKLNETLKEFRSGNSVTIKIIDSFAIPSAIIGILLKKLEEDVNIKLEVGNNILYEVLDDLNLIKKLNVTKI
;
A
#
# COMPACT_ATOMS: atom_id res chain seq x y z
N MET A 1 -2.95 1.27 13.66
CA MET A 1 -2.84 1.83 12.31
C MET A 1 -3.90 2.89 12.14
N GLU A 2 -3.53 4.02 11.58
CA GLU A 2 -4.44 5.08 11.14
C GLU A 2 -4.34 5.19 9.62
N ILE A 3 -5.49 5.40 8.96
CA ILE A 3 -5.59 5.61 7.52
C ILE A 3 -6.26 6.96 7.29
N ILE A 4 -5.55 7.85 6.60
CA ILE A 4 -6.07 9.16 6.19
C ILE A 4 -6.13 9.17 4.67
N LYS A 5 -7.33 9.38 4.11
CA LYS A 5 -7.54 9.48 2.67
C LYS A 5 -7.78 10.93 2.28
N ASN A 6 -6.96 11.46 1.37
CA ASN A 6 -7.07 12.78 0.78
C ASN A 6 -7.09 12.65 -0.76
N GLY A 7 -8.29 12.62 -1.35
CA GLY A 7 -8.45 12.36 -2.78
C GLY A 7 -7.87 11.01 -3.18
N ASN A 8 -6.87 11.02 -4.05
CA ASN A 8 -6.19 9.80 -4.53
C ASN A 8 -4.97 9.41 -3.70
N VAL A 9 -4.74 10.07 -2.57
CA VAL A 9 -3.63 9.79 -1.66
C VAL A 9 -4.16 9.12 -0.40
N ILE A 10 -3.65 7.94 -0.08
CA ILE A 10 -3.91 7.21 1.16
C ILE A 10 -2.65 7.28 1.99
N THR A 11 -2.70 7.86 3.18
CA THR A 11 -1.59 7.90 4.13
C THR A 11 -1.85 6.91 5.25
N ILE A 12 -0.89 6.03 5.50
CA ILE A 12 -0.92 4.98 6.51
C ILE A 12 0.19 5.29 7.53
N THR A 13 -0.22 5.42 8.79
CA THR A 13 0.68 5.57 9.95
C THR A 13 0.43 4.46 10.96
N GLY A 14 1.49 4.10 11.68
CA GLY A 14 1.57 2.96 12.55
C GLY A 14 1.61 1.62 11.79
N ASN A 15 2.04 0.59 12.51
CA ASN A 15 2.18 -0.75 11.94
C ASN A 15 0.84 -1.39 11.56
N ILE A 16 0.82 -2.07 10.42
CA ILE A 16 -0.30 -2.89 9.95
C ILE A 16 -0.15 -4.28 10.60
N LYS A 17 -0.89 -4.57 11.66
CA LYS A 17 -0.63 -5.74 12.52
C LYS A 17 -1.65 -6.86 12.40
N ASN A 18 -2.90 -6.54 12.06
CA ASN A 18 -4.01 -7.48 12.15
C ASN A 18 -4.90 -7.48 10.90
N MET A 19 -5.80 -8.46 10.83
CA MET A 19 -6.72 -8.61 9.71
C MET A 19 -7.72 -7.47 9.59
N ASN A 20 -8.08 -6.79 10.70
CA ASN A 20 -8.94 -5.62 10.66
C ASN A 20 -8.26 -4.44 9.96
N ASP A 21 -6.96 -4.26 10.16
CA ASP A 21 -6.17 -3.24 9.46
C ASP A 21 -6.17 -3.50 7.95
N ALA A 22 -6.00 -4.77 7.54
CA ALA A 22 -6.07 -5.16 6.14
C ALA A 22 -7.46 -4.95 5.52
N ASN A 23 -8.52 -5.27 6.26
CA ASN A 23 -9.89 -5.04 5.82
C ASN A 23 -10.18 -3.53 5.64
N LYS A 24 -9.74 -2.68 6.58
CA LYS A 24 -9.90 -1.21 6.47
C LYS A 24 -9.22 -0.65 5.23
N LEU A 25 -7.99 -1.10 4.93
CA LEU A 25 -7.31 -0.67 3.71
C LEU A 25 -8.06 -1.17 2.46
N ASN A 26 -8.51 -2.42 2.46
CA ASN A 26 -9.27 -2.99 1.35
C ASN A 26 -10.56 -2.20 1.07
N GLU A 27 -11.34 -1.87 2.10
CA GLU A 27 -12.54 -1.04 1.94
C GLU A 27 -12.21 0.33 1.35
N THR A 28 -11.12 0.96 1.81
CA THR A 28 -10.65 2.26 1.26
C THR A 28 -10.26 2.14 -0.21
N LEU A 29 -9.63 1.02 -0.59
CA LEU A 29 -9.18 0.76 -1.96
C LEU A 29 -10.32 0.36 -2.92
N LYS A 30 -11.48 -0.07 -2.41
CA LYS A 30 -12.65 -0.40 -3.26
C LYS A 30 -13.17 0.79 -4.05
N GLU A 31 -12.92 2.01 -3.60
CA GLU A 31 -13.34 3.23 -4.29
C GLU A 31 -12.55 3.49 -5.59
N PHE A 32 -11.36 2.89 -5.71
CA PHE A 32 -10.53 2.98 -6.91
C PHE A 32 -10.89 1.84 -7.88
N ARG A 33 -11.28 2.24 -9.10
CA ARG A 33 -11.67 1.39 -10.23
C ARG A 33 -10.62 1.45 -11.34
N SER A 34 -10.74 0.56 -12.33
CA SER A 34 -9.87 0.53 -13.51
C SER A 34 -9.68 1.92 -14.12
N GLY A 35 -8.43 2.23 -14.48
CA GLY A 35 -8.00 3.54 -14.99
C GLY A 35 -7.78 4.60 -13.90
N ASN A 36 -8.15 4.37 -12.64
CA ASN A 36 -7.82 5.28 -11.55
C ASN A 36 -6.35 5.13 -11.13
N SER A 37 -5.83 6.17 -10.51
CA SER A 37 -4.52 6.15 -9.85
C SER A 37 -4.68 6.38 -8.36
N VAL A 38 -3.87 5.68 -7.56
CA VAL A 38 -3.80 5.84 -6.11
C VAL A 38 -2.35 5.87 -5.66
N THR A 39 -2.00 6.84 -4.82
CA THR A 39 -0.72 6.88 -4.13
C THR A 39 -0.93 6.47 -2.68
N ILE A 40 -0.22 5.43 -2.25
CA ILE A 40 -0.29 4.92 -0.89
C ILE A 40 1.03 5.29 -0.21
N LYS A 41 0.96 6.07 0.85
CA LYS A 41 2.11 6.49 1.66
C LYS A 41 2.12 5.69 2.94
N ILE A 42 3.19 4.93 3.18
CA ILE A 42 3.42 4.19 4.42
C ILE A 42 4.57 4.90 5.15
N ILE A 43 4.24 5.64 6.20
CA ILE A 43 5.19 6.59 6.81
C ILE A 43 6.23 5.88 7.69
N ASP A 44 5.77 5.07 8.65
CA ASP A 44 6.58 4.55 9.76
C ASP A 44 6.49 3.03 9.93
N SER A 45 5.63 2.33 9.18
CA SER A 45 5.50 0.87 9.28
C SER A 45 6.77 0.18 8.77
N PHE A 46 7.31 -0.74 9.56
CA PHE A 46 8.50 -1.52 9.19
C PHE A 46 8.18 -2.77 8.36
N ALA A 47 6.90 -3.16 8.28
CA ALA A 47 6.44 -4.34 7.55
C ALA A 47 5.06 -4.10 6.95
N ILE A 48 4.71 -4.91 5.95
CA ILE A 48 3.34 -5.05 5.48
C ILE A 48 2.95 -6.53 5.49
N PRO A 49 1.76 -6.89 6.02
CA PRO A 49 1.26 -8.26 5.93
C PRO A 49 1.07 -8.71 4.47
N SER A 50 1.27 -10.00 4.22
CA SER A 50 1.04 -10.62 2.89
C SER A 50 -0.37 -10.39 2.36
N ALA A 51 -1.37 -10.28 3.24
CA ALA A 51 -2.74 -9.93 2.87
C ALA A 51 -2.82 -8.56 2.18
N ILE A 52 -2.08 -7.56 2.67
CA ILE A 52 -2.01 -6.22 2.05
C ILE A 52 -1.37 -6.32 0.68
N ILE A 53 -0.25 -7.04 0.57
CA ILE A 53 0.42 -7.28 -0.72
C ILE A 53 -0.59 -7.87 -1.71
N GLY A 54 -1.32 -8.91 -1.31
CA GLY A 54 -2.35 -9.54 -2.16
C GLY A 54 -3.44 -8.55 -2.60
N ILE A 55 -3.93 -7.70 -1.69
CA ILE A 55 -4.91 -6.65 -2.01
C ILE A 55 -4.35 -5.67 -3.07
N LEU A 56 -3.11 -5.22 -2.91
CA LEU A 56 -2.48 -4.29 -3.84
C LEU A 56 -2.24 -4.94 -5.21
N LEU A 57 -1.77 -6.18 -5.23
CA LEU A 57 -1.56 -6.93 -6.48
C LEU A 57 -2.87 -7.14 -7.23
N LYS A 58 -3.94 -7.50 -6.52
CA LYS A 58 -5.28 -7.61 -7.12
C LYS A 58 -5.74 -6.29 -7.74
N LYS A 59 -5.45 -5.16 -7.10
CA LYS A 59 -5.80 -3.83 -7.64
C LYS A 59 -5.03 -3.49 -8.92
N LEU A 60 -3.77 -3.91 -9.03
CA LEU A 60 -3.03 -3.80 -10.30
C LEU A 60 -3.66 -4.65 -11.40
N GLU A 61 -4.13 -5.86 -11.09
CA GLU A 61 -4.85 -6.71 -12.04
C GLU A 61 -6.20 -6.11 -12.48
N GLU A 62 -6.83 -5.32 -11.60
CA GLU A 62 -8.01 -4.51 -11.90
C GLU A 62 -7.67 -3.20 -12.66
N ASP A 63 -6.45 -3.06 -13.20
CA ASP A 63 -5.97 -1.90 -13.96
C ASP A 63 -6.02 -0.58 -13.16
N VAL A 64 -5.79 -0.67 -11.85
CA VAL A 64 -5.58 0.50 -10.98
C VAL A 64 -4.10 0.81 -10.93
N ASN A 65 -3.74 2.05 -11.25
CA ASN A 65 -2.36 2.51 -11.16
C ASN A 65 -1.98 2.79 -9.70
N ILE A 66 -1.15 1.93 -9.11
CA ILE A 66 -0.68 2.09 -7.73
C ILE A 66 0.73 2.67 -7.73
N LYS A 67 0.94 3.68 -6.88
CA LYS A 67 2.26 4.15 -6.46
C LYS A 67 2.40 3.94 -4.96
N LEU A 68 3.46 3.28 -4.53
CA LEU A 68 3.74 3.11 -3.11
C LEU A 68 4.90 4.02 -2.69
N GLU A 69 4.69 4.79 -1.63
CA GLU A 69 5.69 5.67 -1.04
C GLU A 69 5.99 5.16 0.37
N VAL A 70 7.24 4.85 0.67
CA VAL A 70 7.65 4.20 1.92
C VAL A 70 8.69 5.05 2.63
N GLY A 71 8.38 5.51 3.85
CA GLY A 71 9.32 6.27 4.70
C GLY A 71 10.26 5.40 5.53
N ASN A 72 9.91 4.13 5.75
CA ASN A 72 10.71 3.21 6.55
C ASN A 72 11.68 2.38 5.68
N ASN A 73 12.98 2.49 5.94
CA ASN A 73 14.01 1.76 5.18
C ASN A 73 13.87 0.23 5.28
N ILE A 74 13.52 -0.30 6.45
CA ILE A 74 13.34 -1.74 6.66
C ILE A 74 12.21 -2.25 5.76
N LEU A 75 11.09 -1.51 5.71
CA LEU A 75 9.99 -1.91 4.83
C LEU A 75 10.39 -1.85 3.35
N TYR A 76 11.16 -0.84 2.96
CA TYR A 76 11.64 -0.77 1.57
C TYR A 76 12.51 -1.98 1.21
N GLU A 77 13.46 -2.36 2.08
CA GLU A 77 14.32 -3.53 1.89
C GLU A 77 13.48 -4.82 1.81
N VAL A 78 12.50 -5.00 2.70
CA VAL A 78 11.57 -6.13 2.65
C VAL A 78 10.82 -6.20 1.32
N LEU A 79 10.38 -5.07 0.77
CA LEU A 79 9.70 -5.03 -0.53
C LEU A 79 10.65 -5.33 -1.70
N ASP A 80 11.93 -4.98 -1.57
CA ASP A 80 12.97 -5.28 -2.56
C ASP A 80 13.31 -6.77 -2.57
N ASP A 81 13.51 -7.37 -1.40
CA ASP A 81 13.73 -8.81 -1.24
C ASP A 81 12.59 -9.64 -1.84
N LEU A 82 11.36 -9.13 -1.75
CA LEU A 82 10.16 -9.74 -2.34
C LEU A 82 9.96 -9.40 -3.83
N ASN A 83 10.87 -8.66 -4.46
CA ASN A 83 10.79 -8.17 -5.85
C ASN A 83 9.52 -7.35 -6.15
N LEU A 84 8.98 -6.65 -5.14
CA LEU A 84 7.76 -5.85 -5.27
C LEU A 84 8.02 -4.40 -5.65
N ILE A 85 9.26 -3.92 -5.57
CA ILE A 85 9.63 -2.52 -5.86
C ILE A 85 9.14 -2.08 -7.24
N LYS A 86 9.48 -2.84 -8.28
CA LYS A 86 9.06 -2.54 -9.66
C LYS A 86 7.57 -2.77 -9.87
N LYS A 87 7.01 -3.82 -9.25
CA LYS A 87 5.61 -4.22 -9.47
C LYS A 87 4.62 -3.23 -8.86
N LEU A 88 4.91 -2.71 -7.67
CA LEU A 88 4.07 -1.75 -6.94
C LEU A 88 4.50 -0.29 -7.11
N ASN A 89 5.45 -0.01 -8.02
CA ASN A 89 6.02 1.32 -8.25
C ASN A 89 6.42 2.00 -6.92
N VAL A 90 7.29 1.31 -6.18
CA VAL A 90 7.69 1.70 -4.83
C VAL A 90 8.79 2.75 -4.88
N THR A 91 8.62 3.82 -4.10
CA THR A 91 9.57 4.91 -3.94
C THR A 91 9.80 5.21 -2.46
N LYS A 92 11.02 5.64 -2.11
CA LYS A 92 11.32 6.13 -0.75
C LYS A 92 10.86 7.59 -0.61
N ILE A 93 10.46 8.00 0.59
CA ILE A 93 10.10 9.38 0.94
C ILE A 93 10.85 9.87 2.18
#